data_AF-A0A8B8X3P6-F1
#
_entry.id   AF-A0A8B8X3P6-F1
#
_cell.length_a   1.000
_cell.length_b   1.000
_cell.length_c   1.000
_cell.angle_alpha   90.00
_cell.angle_beta   90.00
_cell.angle_gamma   90.00
#
_symmetry.space_group_name_H-M   'P 1'
#
loop_
_entity.id
_entity.type
_entity.pdbx_description
1 polymer ?
#
loop_
_entity_poly.entity_id
_entity_poly.type
_entity_poly.pdbx_seq_one_letter_code
_entity_poly.pdbx_strand_id
1 'polypeptide(L)'
;MASPLRFDGRVVLVTGAGGGLGRAYALAFAERGASVVVNDLGGDFMGVGKGSLAADKVVEEIRRKGGKAVANYDSVEAGEKVVKTALDAFGRIDVVINNAGILRDRSFGRISDEDWDIIQRVHLRGSFLVTRAAWDHMKKQKFGRIIMTSSASGIYGNFGQANYCAAKLGLLGLSNCLAVEGEKSNIHCNTIAPTAGSRLTQNILPDDLLEALKPDYVAPLVLWLCHESCEENGGLFEVGAGWIGKLRWERTLGAIVRQRTQPMTPEAVKANWTKICDFDNATKPQRIQESIGGIIEALNKIDSDGGVSANHTSNVTSTATSGFAGAIGHKLPPFSSSYTELDTIMYALGVGASIKEPKDLKFIYEGSSDFSCLPTFGVILAQKSIMGGGLAEIPGLSVNLAKVLHGEQYLELYKPLPRAGKLKCEAIVADVLDKGSGLIILMDVYSYSGEELICYNQFSIFVVGAGGFGGKRTSDKAKVAVAIPNRPPDAVLTDTTSLNQAALYRLSGDWNPLHIDPDFANLAGFDKPILHGLCTFGFSARHVLQQFADNDVSRFKAIKGFSKKQED
;
A
#
# COMPACT_ATOMS: atom_id res chain seq x y z
N MET A 1 6.70 -15.69 -30.08
CA MET A 1 6.64 -14.22 -30.23
C MET A 1 5.17 -13.82 -30.19
N ALA A 2 4.79 -12.83 -29.40
CA ALA A 2 3.40 -12.37 -29.35
C ALA A 2 2.98 -11.76 -30.70
N SER A 3 1.72 -11.93 -31.10
CA SER A 3 1.18 -11.30 -32.31
C SER A 3 1.31 -9.77 -32.22
N PRO A 4 1.64 -9.08 -33.33
CA PRO A 4 1.83 -7.63 -33.32
C PRO A 4 0.50 -6.90 -33.04
N LEU A 5 0.54 -5.84 -32.23
CA LEU A 5 -0.62 -4.98 -31.98
C LEU A 5 -0.96 -4.16 -33.24
N ARG A 6 -2.20 -4.31 -33.72
CA ARG A 6 -2.76 -3.75 -34.96
C ARG A 6 -4.01 -2.93 -34.65
N PHE A 7 -4.36 -1.99 -35.53
CA PHE A 7 -5.53 -1.12 -35.41
C PHE A 7 -6.40 -1.14 -36.67
N ASP A 8 -6.41 -2.28 -37.37
CA ASP A 8 -7.23 -2.47 -38.56
C ASP A 8 -8.70 -2.18 -38.29
N GLY A 9 -9.32 -1.37 -39.16
CA GLY A 9 -10.73 -1.00 -39.04
C GLY A 9 -11.08 -0.08 -37.87
N ARG A 10 -10.08 0.41 -37.12
CA ARG A 10 -10.25 1.40 -36.05
C ARG A 10 -10.05 2.82 -36.57
N VAL A 11 -10.92 3.73 -36.11
CA VAL A 11 -10.80 5.16 -36.38
C VAL A 11 -10.24 5.89 -35.16
N VAL A 12 -9.10 6.55 -35.33
CA VAL A 12 -8.34 7.20 -34.26
C VAL A 12 -8.33 8.71 -34.50
N LEU A 13 -8.88 9.47 -33.57
CA LEU A 13 -8.79 10.93 -33.53
C LEU A 13 -7.65 11.35 -32.59
N VAL A 14 -6.73 12.18 -33.09
CA VAL A 14 -5.67 12.79 -32.28
C VAL A 14 -5.78 14.31 -32.37
N THR A 15 -6.01 14.98 -31.24
CA THR A 15 -6.05 16.44 -31.17
C THR A 15 -4.66 17.05 -30.97
N GLY A 16 -4.38 18.18 -31.59
CA GLY A 16 -3.04 18.80 -31.58
C GLY A 16 -1.97 17.89 -32.23
N ALA A 17 -2.32 17.26 -33.36
CA ALA A 17 -1.51 16.26 -34.03
C ALA A 17 -0.58 16.83 -35.11
N GLY A 18 -0.50 18.15 -35.28
CA GLY A 18 0.37 18.80 -36.27
C GLY A 18 1.85 18.80 -35.89
N GLY A 19 2.21 18.44 -34.65
CA GLY A 19 3.60 18.36 -34.19
C GLY A 19 3.75 17.59 -32.88
N GLY A 20 5.00 17.48 -32.40
CA GLY A 20 5.33 16.88 -31.10
C GLY A 20 4.74 15.49 -30.86
N LEU A 21 4.20 15.29 -29.65
CA LEU A 21 3.55 14.05 -29.20
C LEU A 21 2.39 13.63 -30.10
N GLY A 22 1.47 14.55 -30.42
CA GLY A 22 0.30 14.25 -31.24
C GLY A 22 0.67 13.73 -32.63
N ARG A 23 1.69 14.33 -33.28
CA ARG A 23 2.21 13.83 -34.56
C ARG A 23 2.77 12.41 -34.43
N ALA A 24 3.55 12.13 -33.39
CA ALA A 24 4.13 10.80 -33.16
C ALA A 24 3.03 9.74 -32.97
N TYR A 25 1.97 10.06 -32.22
CA TYR A 25 0.81 9.18 -32.07
C TYR A 25 0.14 8.91 -33.41
N ALA A 26 -0.18 9.98 -34.17
CA ALA A 26 -0.87 9.86 -35.45
C ALA A 26 -0.12 8.95 -36.44
N LEU A 27 1.20 9.13 -36.56
CA LEU A 27 2.05 8.28 -37.40
C LEU A 27 2.07 6.83 -36.93
N ALA A 28 2.24 6.59 -35.62
CA ALA A 28 2.33 5.25 -35.05
C ALA A 28 1.01 4.45 -35.18
N PHE A 29 -0.15 5.10 -35.02
CA PHE A 29 -1.45 4.46 -35.26
C PHE A 29 -1.66 4.13 -36.75
N ALA A 30 -1.33 5.08 -37.64
CA ALA A 30 -1.50 4.88 -39.08
C ALA A 30 -0.61 3.74 -39.62
N GLU A 31 0.65 3.66 -39.17
CA GLU A 31 1.58 2.57 -39.51
C GLU A 31 1.02 1.18 -39.13
N ARG A 32 0.17 1.13 -38.11
CA ARG A 32 -0.46 -0.11 -37.61
C ARG A 32 -1.89 -0.33 -38.12
N GLY A 33 -2.30 0.38 -39.17
CA GLY A 33 -3.54 0.12 -39.92
C GLY A 33 -4.75 0.97 -39.52
N ALA A 34 -4.61 1.91 -38.57
CA ALA A 34 -5.70 2.80 -38.20
C ALA A 34 -6.04 3.79 -39.32
N SER A 35 -7.31 4.20 -39.39
CA SER A 35 -7.71 5.42 -40.11
C SER A 35 -7.66 6.60 -39.16
N VAL A 36 -6.83 7.60 -39.45
CA VAL A 36 -6.48 8.66 -38.49
C VAL A 36 -7.11 10.00 -38.87
N VAL A 37 -7.77 10.65 -37.91
CA VAL A 37 -8.15 12.06 -38.00
C VAL A 37 -7.07 12.88 -37.30
N VAL A 38 -6.35 13.68 -38.08
CA VAL A 38 -5.28 14.56 -37.62
C VAL A 38 -5.89 15.94 -37.38
N ASN A 39 -6.26 16.23 -36.14
CA ASN A 39 -6.77 17.55 -35.75
C ASN A 39 -5.61 18.47 -35.31
N ASP A 40 -5.52 19.66 -35.89
CA ASP A 40 -4.64 20.72 -35.40
C ASP A 40 -5.17 22.10 -35.82
N LEU A 41 -5.20 23.06 -34.87
CA LEU A 41 -5.63 24.44 -35.16
C LEU A 41 -4.58 25.21 -35.99
N GLY A 42 -3.31 24.80 -35.93
CA GLY A 42 -2.18 25.43 -36.61
C GLY A 42 -1.72 26.75 -36.00
N GLY A 43 -2.05 26.99 -34.73
CA GLY A 43 -1.58 28.15 -33.97
C GLY A 43 -0.19 27.97 -33.35
N ASP A 44 0.30 29.03 -32.71
CA ASP A 44 1.49 28.95 -31.87
C ASP A 44 1.24 28.25 -30.53
N PHE A 45 2.29 28.04 -29.75
CA PHE A 45 2.18 27.34 -28.45
C PHE A 45 1.60 28.21 -27.34
N MET A 46 1.37 29.49 -27.61
CA MET A 46 0.77 30.48 -26.70
C MET A 46 -0.74 30.65 -26.97
N GLY A 47 -1.30 29.91 -27.92
CA GLY A 47 -2.72 29.95 -28.29
C GLY A 47 -3.10 31.06 -29.25
N VAL A 48 -2.15 31.58 -30.03
CA VAL A 48 -2.39 32.64 -31.03
C VAL A 48 -2.28 32.08 -32.46
N GLY A 49 -3.19 32.53 -33.33
CA GLY A 49 -3.19 32.18 -34.75
C GLY A 49 -3.93 30.89 -35.10
N LYS A 50 -4.04 30.64 -36.40
CA LYS A 50 -4.69 29.46 -36.99
C LYS A 50 -4.11 29.18 -38.38
N GLY A 51 -4.08 27.92 -38.80
CA GLY A 51 -3.62 27.54 -40.13
C GLY A 51 -3.83 26.06 -40.43
N SER A 52 -4.01 25.70 -41.71
CA SER A 52 -4.25 24.29 -42.09
C SER A 52 -2.95 23.47 -42.20
N LEU A 53 -1.83 24.14 -42.51
CA LEU A 53 -0.55 23.51 -42.88
C LEU A 53 -0.02 22.52 -41.84
N ALA A 54 -0.30 22.73 -40.55
CA ALA A 54 0.18 21.84 -39.49
C ALA A 54 -0.45 20.44 -39.61
N ALA A 55 -1.77 20.36 -39.77
CA ALA A 55 -2.47 19.10 -39.95
C ALA A 55 -2.19 18.49 -41.33
N ASP A 56 -2.18 19.32 -42.38
CA ASP A 56 -1.98 18.88 -43.77
C ASP A 56 -0.66 18.12 -43.95
N LYS A 57 0.44 18.65 -43.41
CA LYS A 57 1.77 18.03 -43.49
C LYS A 57 1.80 16.63 -42.89
N VAL A 58 1.12 16.42 -41.75
CA VAL A 58 1.10 15.12 -41.08
C VAL A 58 0.21 14.13 -41.84
N VAL A 59 -0.91 14.59 -42.40
CA VAL A 59 -1.76 13.76 -43.28
C VAL A 59 -1.00 13.32 -44.53
N GLU A 60 -0.28 14.24 -45.18
CA GLU A 60 0.56 13.91 -46.34
C GLU A 60 1.67 12.92 -45.99
N GLU A 61 2.30 13.08 -44.83
CA GLU A 61 3.31 12.14 -44.35
C GLU A 61 2.73 10.74 -44.11
N ILE A 62 1.56 10.65 -43.45
CA ILE A 62 0.85 9.38 -43.24
C ILE A 62 0.52 8.72 -44.58
N ARG A 63 -0.03 9.48 -45.54
CA ARG A 63 -0.38 8.96 -46.87
C ARG A 63 0.84 8.48 -47.64
N ARG A 64 1.96 9.19 -47.55
CA ARG A 64 3.24 8.79 -48.17
C ARG A 64 3.77 7.49 -47.60
N LYS A 65 3.52 7.21 -46.32
CA LYS A 65 3.83 5.95 -45.64
C LYS A 65 2.77 4.85 -45.87
N GLY A 66 1.79 5.08 -46.75
CA GLY A 66 0.75 4.12 -47.10
C GLY A 66 -0.43 4.03 -46.12
N GLY A 67 -0.50 4.93 -45.13
CA GLY A 67 -1.60 4.99 -44.16
C GLY A 67 -2.81 5.80 -44.65
N LYS A 68 -3.90 5.75 -43.87
CA LYS A 68 -5.14 6.48 -44.14
C LYS A 68 -5.30 7.62 -43.15
N ALA A 69 -5.41 8.85 -43.64
CA ALA A 69 -5.68 10.00 -42.79
C ALA A 69 -6.47 11.12 -43.47
N VAL A 70 -7.18 11.90 -42.65
CA VAL A 70 -7.89 13.14 -43.01
C VAL A 70 -7.55 14.23 -41.98
N ALA A 71 -7.46 15.48 -42.44
CA ALA A 71 -7.18 16.62 -41.58
C ALA A 71 -8.48 17.21 -40.99
N ASN A 72 -8.40 17.76 -39.79
CA ASN A 72 -9.39 18.66 -39.22
C ASN A 72 -8.68 19.91 -38.68
N TYR A 73 -9.25 21.10 -38.93
CA TYR A 73 -8.63 22.39 -38.60
C TYR A 73 -9.36 23.16 -37.49
N ASP A 74 -10.38 22.56 -36.89
CA ASP A 74 -11.18 23.20 -35.87
C ASP A 74 -10.44 23.23 -34.52
N SER A 75 -10.71 24.26 -33.71
CA SER A 75 -10.33 24.25 -32.29
C SER A 75 -11.04 23.10 -31.58
N VAL A 76 -10.39 22.50 -30.58
CA VAL A 76 -11.02 21.54 -29.67
C VAL A 76 -12.22 22.12 -28.91
N GLU A 77 -12.33 23.45 -28.85
CA GLU A 77 -13.52 24.15 -28.34
C GLU A 77 -14.77 23.93 -29.22
N ALA A 78 -14.59 23.48 -30.46
CA ALA A 78 -15.64 23.06 -31.38
C ALA A 78 -15.66 21.52 -31.51
N GLY A 79 -15.53 20.80 -30.40
CA GLY A 79 -15.34 19.34 -30.37
C GLY A 79 -16.33 18.52 -31.20
N GLU A 80 -17.57 18.98 -31.37
CA GLU A 80 -18.56 18.35 -32.26
C GLU A 80 -18.09 18.29 -33.72
N LYS A 81 -17.50 19.38 -34.23
CA LYS A 81 -16.95 19.44 -35.60
C LYS A 81 -15.74 18.53 -35.76
N VAL A 82 -14.90 18.46 -34.73
CA VAL A 82 -13.72 17.60 -34.70
C VAL A 82 -14.13 16.12 -34.84
N VAL A 83 -15.12 15.67 -34.06
CA VAL A 83 -15.64 14.29 -34.15
C VAL A 83 -16.42 14.07 -35.44
N LYS A 84 -17.19 15.06 -35.91
CA LYS A 84 -17.91 14.99 -37.18
C LYS A 84 -16.99 14.65 -38.35
N THR A 85 -15.75 15.16 -38.39
CA THR A 85 -14.78 14.77 -39.42
C THR A 85 -14.48 13.27 -39.42
N ALA A 86 -14.39 12.62 -38.26
CA ALA A 86 -14.20 11.17 -38.18
C ALA A 86 -15.41 10.41 -38.74
N LEU A 87 -16.61 10.87 -38.39
CA LEU A 87 -17.87 10.28 -38.85
C LEU A 87 -18.07 10.44 -40.36
N ASP A 88 -17.83 11.64 -40.89
CA ASP A 88 -17.99 11.93 -42.31
C ASP A 88 -16.97 11.14 -43.17
N ALA A 89 -15.72 11.05 -42.72
CA ALA A 89 -14.64 10.43 -43.49
C ALA A 89 -14.60 8.90 -43.38
N PHE A 90 -14.92 8.36 -42.19
CA PHE A 90 -14.71 6.94 -41.87
C PHE A 90 -15.92 6.24 -41.25
N GLY A 91 -17.02 6.96 -41.02
CA GLY A 91 -18.30 6.39 -40.56
C GLY A 91 -18.37 6.04 -39.07
N ARG A 92 -17.27 6.19 -38.31
CA ARG A 92 -17.19 5.82 -36.89
C ARG A 92 -16.07 6.55 -36.16
N ILE A 93 -16.03 6.37 -34.83
CA ILE A 93 -14.94 6.80 -33.96
C ILE A 93 -14.71 5.72 -32.89
N ASP A 94 -13.46 5.27 -32.74
CA ASP A 94 -13.07 4.19 -31.82
C ASP A 94 -12.11 4.68 -30.72
N VAL A 95 -11.19 5.58 -31.08
CA VAL A 95 -10.15 6.07 -30.18
C VAL A 95 -10.09 7.60 -30.23
N VAL A 96 -10.04 8.23 -29.05
CA VAL A 96 -9.88 9.69 -28.91
C VAL A 96 -8.67 9.98 -28.02
N ILE A 97 -7.69 10.69 -28.57
CA ILE A 97 -6.49 11.12 -27.84
C ILE A 97 -6.56 12.63 -27.69
N ASN A 98 -6.93 13.07 -26.48
CA ASN A 98 -6.97 14.48 -26.11
C ASN A 98 -5.56 14.97 -25.76
N ASN A 99 -4.87 15.51 -26.75
CA ASN A 99 -3.46 15.95 -26.66
C ASN A 99 -3.27 17.46 -26.91
N ALA A 100 -4.21 18.14 -27.59
CA ALA A 100 -4.11 19.58 -27.86
C ALA A 100 -3.82 20.39 -26.58
N GLY A 101 -2.90 21.37 -26.69
CA GLY A 101 -2.45 22.13 -25.55
C GLY A 101 -1.59 23.34 -25.90
N ILE A 102 -1.56 24.30 -24.99
CA ILE A 102 -0.82 25.58 -25.08
C ILE A 102 -0.21 25.92 -23.70
N LEU A 103 0.62 26.95 -23.61
CA LEU A 103 1.17 27.45 -22.36
C LEU A 103 0.92 28.95 -22.19
N ARG A 104 0.70 29.38 -20.95
CA ARG A 104 0.58 30.77 -20.51
C ARG A 104 1.18 30.91 -19.11
N ASP A 105 2.48 30.65 -19.04
CA ASP A 105 3.19 30.58 -17.77
C ASP A 105 3.38 31.99 -17.16
N ARG A 106 2.90 32.16 -15.93
CA ARG A 106 2.98 33.40 -15.14
C ARG A 106 3.04 33.03 -13.66
N SER A 107 3.84 33.75 -12.88
CA SER A 107 3.74 33.72 -11.41
C SER A 107 2.28 33.98 -10.98
N PHE A 108 1.80 33.32 -9.94
CA PHE A 108 0.36 33.31 -9.58
C PHE A 108 -0.30 34.70 -9.59
N GLY A 109 0.28 35.70 -8.91
CA GLY A 109 -0.27 37.07 -8.87
C GLY A 109 -0.22 37.86 -10.18
N ARG A 110 0.31 37.28 -11.26
CA ARG A 110 0.40 37.88 -12.61
C ARG A 110 -0.36 37.08 -13.66
N ILE A 111 -1.12 36.05 -13.26
CA ILE A 111 -2.03 35.34 -14.17
C ILE A 111 -3.19 36.29 -14.46
N SER A 112 -3.34 36.72 -15.71
CA SER A 112 -4.53 37.44 -16.16
C SER A 112 -5.73 36.49 -16.30
N ASP A 113 -6.95 37.04 -16.30
CA ASP A 113 -8.16 36.26 -16.56
C ASP A 113 -8.09 35.52 -17.91
N GLU A 114 -7.51 36.16 -18.94
CA GLU A 114 -7.32 35.53 -20.24
C GLU A 114 -6.30 34.38 -20.19
N ASP A 115 -5.18 34.56 -19.49
CA ASP A 115 -4.18 33.50 -19.31
C ASP A 115 -4.78 32.29 -18.56
N TRP A 116 -5.70 32.52 -17.64
CA TRP A 116 -6.45 31.45 -16.97
C TRP A 116 -7.42 30.79 -17.94
N ASP A 117 -8.33 31.59 -18.51
CA ASP A 117 -9.45 31.08 -19.28
C ASP A 117 -9.01 30.32 -20.52
N ILE A 118 -8.01 30.82 -21.26
CA ILE A 118 -7.56 30.15 -22.49
C ILE A 118 -6.98 28.76 -22.19
N ILE A 119 -6.26 28.61 -21.08
CA ILE A 119 -5.71 27.33 -20.63
C ILE A 119 -6.85 26.38 -20.27
N GLN A 120 -7.86 26.83 -19.52
CA GLN A 120 -9.01 25.99 -19.19
C GLN A 120 -9.84 25.61 -20.43
N ARG A 121 -10.07 26.55 -21.35
CA ARG A 121 -10.85 26.35 -22.57
C ARG A 121 -10.22 25.32 -23.49
N VAL A 122 -8.91 25.40 -23.72
CA VAL A 122 -8.20 24.48 -24.62
C VAL A 122 -7.99 23.12 -23.98
N HIS A 123 -7.46 23.07 -22.76
CA HIS A 123 -7.07 21.79 -22.15
C HIS A 123 -8.27 21.02 -21.60
N LEU A 124 -8.94 21.57 -20.58
CA LEU A 124 -9.97 20.84 -19.84
C LEU A 124 -11.30 20.83 -20.59
N ARG A 125 -11.81 22.02 -20.96
CA ARG A 125 -13.09 22.14 -21.66
C ARG A 125 -13.02 21.55 -23.07
N GLY A 126 -11.93 21.76 -23.80
CA GLY A 126 -11.72 21.16 -25.12
C GLY A 126 -11.77 19.63 -25.09
N SER A 127 -11.03 19.01 -24.16
CA SER A 127 -11.05 17.55 -23.98
C SER A 127 -12.44 17.03 -23.60
N PHE A 128 -13.15 17.75 -22.73
CA PHE A 128 -14.56 17.44 -22.41
C PHE A 128 -15.45 17.48 -23.65
N LEU A 129 -15.36 18.54 -24.46
CA LEU A 129 -16.23 18.71 -25.63
C LEU A 129 -15.99 17.65 -26.71
N VAL A 130 -14.72 17.36 -27.02
CA VAL A 130 -14.35 16.33 -27.99
C VAL A 130 -14.79 14.95 -27.51
N THR A 131 -14.51 14.62 -26.24
CA THR A 131 -14.88 13.32 -25.68
C THR A 131 -16.39 13.14 -25.59
N ARG A 132 -17.13 14.20 -25.18
CA ARG A 132 -18.59 14.21 -25.14
C ARG A 132 -19.19 13.95 -26.52
N ALA A 133 -18.67 14.58 -27.57
CA ALA A 133 -19.13 14.38 -28.94
C ALA A 133 -18.90 12.94 -29.43
N ALA A 134 -17.83 12.27 -29.01
CA ALA A 134 -17.55 10.87 -29.37
C ALA A 134 -18.32 9.83 -28.52
N TRP A 135 -18.75 10.21 -27.32
CA TRP A 135 -19.20 9.29 -26.27
C TRP A 135 -20.35 8.37 -26.68
N ASP A 136 -21.44 8.92 -27.21
CA ASP A 136 -22.61 8.13 -27.58
C ASP A 136 -22.36 7.23 -28.78
N HIS A 137 -21.43 7.60 -29.67
CA HIS A 137 -20.97 6.72 -30.74
C HIS A 137 -20.22 5.51 -30.18
N MET A 138 -19.28 5.72 -29.25
CA MET A 138 -18.55 4.63 -28.59
C MET A 138 -19.50 3.72 -27.79
N LYS A 139 -20.47 4.30 -27.08
CA LYS A 139 -21.47 3.52 -26.31
C LYS A 139 -22.32 2.63 -27.20
N LYS A 140 -22.80 3.13 -28.34
CA LYS A 140 -23.56 2.35 -29.32
C LYS A 140 -22.73 1.21 -29.91
N GLN A 141 -21.44 1.45 -30.16
CA GLN A 141 -20.51 0.47 -30.72
C GLN A 141 -19.99 -0.55 -29.69
N LYS A 142 -20.19 -0.31 -28.39
CA LYS A 142 -19.62 -1.11 -27.29
C LYS A 142 -18.10 -1.23 -27.38
N PHE A 143 -17.47 -0.16 -27.81
CA PHE A 143 -16.01 -0.02 -27.87
C PHE A 143 -15.63 1.46 -27.83
N GLY A 144 -14.67 1.79 -26.96
CA GLY A 144 -14.04 3.10 -26.94
C GLY A 144 -12.71 3.08 -26.18
N ARG A 145 -11.75 3.86 -26.64
CA ARG A 145 -10.50 4.10 -25.90
C ARG A 145 -10.22 5.60 -25.89
N ILE A 146 -10.00 6.15 -24.70
CA ILE A 146 -9.83 7.58 -24.49
C ILE A 146 -8.53 7.81 -23.73
N ILE A 147 -7.73 8.77 -24.20
CA ILE A 147 -6.54 9.24 -23.51
C ILE A 147 -6.71 10.71 -23.13
N MET A 148 -6.46 11.00 -21.85
CA MET A 148 -6.32 12.34 -21.33
C MET A 148 -4.83 12.65 -21.13
N THR A 149 -4.38 13.82 -21.60
CA THR A 149 -2.98 14.24 -21.44
C THR A 149 -2.85 15.21 -20.27
N SER A 150 -2.54 14.67 -19.09
CA SER A 150 -2.11 15.42 -17.90
C SER A 150 -0.62 15.78 -18.02
N SER A 151 0.06 16.00 -16.88
CA SER A 151 1.48 16.36 -16.80
C SER A 151 1.99 16.21 -15.37
N ALA A 152 3.30 16.03 -15.20
CA ALA A 152 3.95 16.05 -13.89
C ALA A 152 3.67 17.36 -13.12
N SER A 153 3.62 18.51 -13.80
CA SER A 153 3.26 19.79 -13.17
C SER A 153 1.83 19.78 -12.60
N GLY A 154 0.89 19.11 -13.26
CA GLY A 154 -0.46 18.93 -12.71
C GLY A 154 -0.47 18.06 -11.45
N ILE A 155 0.36 17.01 -11.42
CA ILE A 155 0.40 16.03 -10.33
C ILE A 155 1.11 16.61 -9.10
N TYR A 156 2.27 17.25 -9.31
CA TYR A 156 3.18 17.66 -8.24
C TYR A 156 3.22 19.18 -8.00
N GLY A 157 2.60 19.96 -8.88
CA GLY A 157 2.77 21.41 -8.94
C GLY A 157 4.03 21.82 -9.69
N ASN A 158 4.03 23.03 -10.26
CA ASN A 158 5.23 23.67 -10.80
C ASN A 158 5.12 25.19 -10.69
N PHE A 159 6.25 25.86 -10.41
CA PHE A 159 6.27 27.31 -10.25
C PHE A 159 5.84 28.02 -11.53
N GLY A 160 4.96 29.02 -11.41
CA GLY A 160 4.50 29.83 -12.54
C GLY A 160 3.46 29.17 -13.45
N GLN A 161 2.89 28.02 -13.05
CA GLN A 161 1.98 27.24 -13.90
C GLN A 161 0.63 26.92 -13.25
N ALA A 162 0.13 27.76 -12.33
CA ALA A 162 -1.09 27.42 -11.57
C ALA A 162 -2.33 27.15 -12.45
N ASN A 163 -2.54 27.96 -13.51
CA ASN A 163 -3.58 27.74 -14.53
C ASN A 163 -3.42 26.37 -15.22
N TYR A 164 -2.21 26.05 -15.66
CA TYR A 164 -1.89 24.81 -16.36
C TYR A 164 -2.01 23.59 -15.44
N CYS A 165 -1.48 23.66 -14.21
CA CYS A 165 -1.57 22.60 -13.21
C CYS A 165 -3.04 22.28 -12.89
N ALA A 166 -3.87 23.31 -12.67
CA ALA A 166 -5.29 23.15 -12.43
C ALA A 166 -6.01 22.45 -13.60
N ALA A 167 -5.74 22.86 -14.84
CA ALA A 167 -6.34 22.24 -16.01
C ALA A 167 -5.90 20.76 -16.17
N LYS A 168 -4.61 20.48 -15.96
CA LYS A 168 -4.02 19.14 -16.15
C LYS A 168 -4.46 18.13 -15.08
N LEU A 169 -4.57 18.55 -13.83
CA LEU A 169 -5.14 17.69 -12.79
C LEU A 169 -6.67 17.59 -12.91
N GLY A 170 -7.34 18.63 -13.42
CA GLY A 170 -8.76 18.57 -13.79
C GLY A 170 -9.06 17.50 -14.85
N LEU A 171 -8.14 17.28 -15.79
CA LEU A 171 -8.26 16.20 -16.78
C LEU A 171 -8.21 14.80 -16.15
N LEU A 172 -7.40 14.61 -15.09
CA LEU A 172 -7.41 13.36 -14.33
C LEU A 172 -8.77 13.17 -13.62
N GLY A 173 -9.32 14.23 -13.02
CA GLY A 173 -10.66 14.20 -12.42
C GLY A 173 -11.75 13.82 -13.43
N LEU A 174 -11.69 14.39 -14.65
CA LEU A 174 -12.59 14.02 -15.75
C LEU A 174 -12.40 12.55 -16.16
N SER A 175 -11.16 12.10 -16.33
CA SER A 175 -10.82 10.71 -16.68
C SER A 175 -11.40 9.71 -15.67
N ASN A 176 -11.32 10.01 -14.38
CA ASN A 176 -11.83 9.14 -13.31
C ASN A 176 -13.34 8.89 -13.45
N CYS A 177 -14.12 9.93 -13.76
CA CYS A 177 -15.57 9.79 -13.94
C CYS A 177 -15.89 9.00 -15.21
N LEU A 178 -15.23 9.32 -16.32
CA LEU A 178 -15.44 8.64 -17.60
C LEU A 178 -15.07 7.16 -17.55
N ALA A 179 -14.01 6.80 -16.81
CA ALA A 179 -13.62 5.40 -16.61
C ALA A 179 -14.74 4.57 -15.97
N VAL A 180 -15.44 5.14 -14.98
CA VAL A 180 -16.56 4.49 -14.29
C VAL A 180 -17.81 4.44 -15.17
N GLU A 181 -18.17 5.54 -15.83
CA GLU A 181 -19.36 5.59 -16.69
C GLU A 181 -19.23 4.71 -17.95
N GLY A 182 -18.01 4.55 -18.45
CA GLY A 182 -17.69 3.81 -19.67
C GLY A 182 -17.54 2.30 -19.50
N GLU A 183 -17.28 1.83 -18.27
CA GLU A 183 -16.90 0.44 -17.95
C GLU A 183 -17.86 -0.59 -18.57
N LYS A 184 -19.17 -0.42 -18.33
CA LYS A 184 -20.23 -1.34 -18.84
C LYS A 184 -20.41 -1.33 -20.36
N SER A 185 -19.75 -0.41 -21.07
CA SER A 185 -19.81 -0.31 -22.53
C SER A 185 -18.46 -0.52 -23.19
N ASN A 186 -17.47 -1.10 -22.48
CA ASN A 186 -16.10 -1.32 -22.98
C ASN A 186 -15.48 -0.01 -23.52
N ILE A 187 -15.70 1.08 -22.78
CA ILE A 187 -15.07 2.36 -23.02
C ILE A 187 -14.07 2.60 -21.91
N HIS A 188 -12.79 2.58 -22.25
CA HIS A 188 -11.72 2.79 -21.26
C HIS A 188 -11.19 4.22 -21.40
N CYS A 189 -10.95 4.86 -20.26
CA CYS A 189 -10.37 6.20 -20.20
C CYS A 189 -9.15 6.16 -19.28
N ASN A 190 -7.97 6.42 -19.85
CA ASN A 190 -6.71 6.45 -19.12
C ASN A 190 -6.05 7.82 -19.26
N THR A 191 -5.21 8.17 -18.29
CA THR A 191 -4.47 9.44 -18.27
C THR A 191 -2.98 9.19 -18.37
N ILE A 192 -2.30 10.00 -19.18
CA ILE A 192 -0.83 10.04 -19.26
C ILE A 192 -0.30 11.38 -18.76
N ALA A 193 0.89 11.37 -18.18
CA ALA A 193 1.70 12.52 -17.81
C ALA A 193 3.05 12.39 -18.54
N PRO A 194 3.13 12.85 -19.80
CA PRO A 194 4.29 12.62 -20.64
C PRO A 194 5.41 13.62 -20.36
N THR A 195 6.64 13.16 -20.56
CA THR A 195 7.86 13.98 -20.64
C THR A 195 8.52 13.76 -21.99
N ALA A 196 8.48 14.78 -22.86
CA ALA A 196 9.07 14.74 -24.18
C ALA A 196 9.55 16.13 -24.63
N GLY A 197 10.64 16.16 -25.38
CA GLY A 197 11.15 17.32 -26.08
C GLY A 197 10.15 17.78 -27.15
N SER A 198 9.72 19.03 -27.04
CA SER A 198 8.84 19.67 -28.02
C SER A 198 9.00 21.19 -27.97
N ARG A 199 8.30 21.90 -28.86
CA ARG A 199 8.19 23.36 -28.82
C ARG A 199 7.73 23.90 -27.45
N LEU A 200 6.94 23.12 -26.70
CA LEU A 200 6.44 23.50 -25.37
C LEU A 200 7.53 23.43 -24.28
N THR A 201 8.57 22.63 -24.47
CA THR A 201 9.61 22.37 -23.44
C THR A 201 10.96 22.98 -23.79
N GLN A 202 11.08 23.62 -24.94
CA GLN A 202 12.34 24.15 -25.47
C GLN A 202 13.00 25.23 -24.60
N ASN A 203 12.19 26.01 -23.88
CA ASN A 203 12.70 27.05 -22.98
C ASN A 203 13.00 26.53 -21.56
N ILE A 204 12.81 25.22 -21.32
CA ILE A 204 12.94 24.60 -19.98
C ILE A 204 14.09 23.59 -19.96
N LEU A 205 14.27 22.82 -21.04
CA LEU A 205 15.24 21.75 -21.12
C LEU A 205 16.49 22.19 -21.89
N PRO A 206 17.70 21.76 -21.48
CA PRO A 206 18.90 21.82 -22.31
C PRO A 206 18.71 21.10 -23.65
N ASP A 207 19.40 21.55 -24.70
CA ASP A 207 19.23 21.06 -26.08
C ASP A 207 19.51 19.55 -26.21
N ASP A 208 20.55 19.04 -25.54
CA ASP A 208 20.92 17.62 -25.54
C ASP A 208 19.82 16.73 -24.92
N LEU A 209 19.21 17.21 -23.83
CA LEU A 209 18.09 16.51 -23.19
C LEU A 209 16.81 16.62 -24.02
N LEU A 210 16.59 17.74 -24.71
CA LEU A 210 15.46 17.91 -25.62
C LEU A 210 15.53 16.96 -26.81
N GLU A 211 16.71 16.74 -27.39
CA GLU A 211 16.94 15.75 -28.45
C GLU A 211 16.80 14.30 -27.96
N ALA A 212 17.23 14.03 -26.73
CA ALA A 212 17.13 12.70 -26.14
C ALA A 212 15.69 12.30 -25.77
N LEU A 213 14.84 13.24 -25.39
CA LEU A 213 13.46 13.00 -24.97
C LEU A 213 12.48 12.93 -26.15
N LYS A 214 12.68 11.96 -27.04
CA LYS A 214 11.87 11.85 -28.26
C LYS A 214 10.40 11.54 -27.96
N PRO A 215 9.45 12.23 -28.61
CA PRO A 215 8.02 11.89 -28.55
C PRO A 215 7.69 10.43 -28.87
N ASP A 216 8.52 9.79 -29.71
CA ASP A 216 8.41 8.37 -30.08
C ASP A 216 8.54 7.41 -28.89
N TYR A 217 9.11 7.85 -27.76
CA TYR A 217 9.20 7.04 -26.55
C TYR A 217 7.92 7.04 -25.72
N VAL A 218 6.96 7.93 -26.02
CA VAL A 218 5.65 7.97 -25.37
C VAL A 218 4.59 7.23 -26.19
N ALA A 219 4.69 7.30 -27.52
CA ALA A 219 3.70 6.73 -28.43
C ALA A 219 3.37 5.24 -28.17
N PRO A 220 4.33 4.34 -27.87
CA PRO A 220 4.03 2.93 -27.60
C PRO A 220 3.05 2.71 -26.43
N LEU A 221 3.15 3.51 -25.36
CA LEU A 221 2.21 3.42 -24.23
C LEU A 221 0.80 3.84 -24.66
N VAL A 222 0.69 4.93 -25.41
CA VAL A 222 -0.60 5.43 -25.93
C VAL A 222 -1.25 4.38 -26.83
N LEU A 223 -0.48 3.77 -27.73
CA LEU A 223 -0.96 2.67 -28.56
C LEU A 223 -1.44 1.50 -27.72
N TRP A 224 -0.65 1.05 -26.74
CA TRP A 224 -1.04 -0.04 -25.84
C TRP A 224 -2.36 0.25 -25.13
N LEU A 225 -2.48 1.40 -24.47
CA LEU A 225 -3.68 1.81 -23.73
C LEU A 225 -4.92 1.96 -24.63
N CYS A 226 -4.71 2.16 -25.95
CA CYS A 226 -5.77 2.27 -26.94
C CYS A 226 -6.06 0.97 -27.71
N HIS A 227 -5.32 -0.11 -27.45
CA HIS A 227 -5.55 -1.38 -28.13
C HIS A 227 -6.78 -2.10 -27.59
N GLU A 228 -7.43 -2.91 -28.44
CA GLU A 228 -8.66 -3.62 -28.06
C GLU A 228 -8.43 -4.65 -26.95
N SER A 229 -7.23 -5.25 -26.90
CA SER A 229 -6.84 -6.21 -25.85
C SER A 229 -6.40 -5.57 -24.54
N CYS A 230 -6.34 -4.23 -24.44
CA CYS A 230 -5.97 -3.56 -23.21
C CYS A 230 -7.18 -3.42 -22.29
N GLU A 231 -7.06 -4.01 -21.09
CA GLU A 231 -8.08 -3.98 -20.03
C GLU A 231 -7.86 -2.85 -19.02
N GLU A 232 -6.76 -2.11 -19.12
CA GLU A 232 -6.48 -0.98 -18.24
C GLU A 232 -7.52 0.14 -18.43
N ASN A 233 -8.11 0.59 -17.32
CA ASN A 233 -9.13 1.64 -17.29
C ASN A 233 -8.98 2.47 -15.99
N GLY A 234 -9.04 3.80 -16.10
CA GLY A 234 -8.83 4.70 -14.97
C GLY A 234 -7.39 4.81 -14.50
N GLY A 235 -6.41 4.34 -15.28
CA GLY A 235 -5.00 4.40 -14.94
C GLY A 235 -4.40 5.79 -15.14
N LEU A 236 -3.39 6.13 -14.32
CA LEU A 236 -2.53 7.31 -14.48
C LEU A 236 -1.08 6.85 -14.68
N PHE A 237 -0.46 7.28 -15.77
CA PHE A 237 0.90 6.86 -16.13
C PHE A 237 1.83 8.04 -16.38
N GLU A 238 2.98 8.06 -15.73
CA GLU A 238 4.11 8.89 -16.14
C GLU A 238 4.95 8.14 -17.19
N VAL A 239 5.43 8.86 -18.20
CA VAL A 239 6.10 8.24 -19.35
C VAL A 239 7.10 9.19 -20.02
N GLY A 240 8.28 8.69 -20.33
CA GLY A 240 9.35 9.43 -21.01
C GLY A 240 10.64 8.63 -21.08
N ALA A 241 11.51 8.93 -22.05
CA ALA A 241 12.83 8.29 -22.21
C ALA A 241 12.83 6.73 -22.28
N GLY A 242 11.69 6.11 -22.59
CA GLY A 242 11.52 4.66 -22.60
C GLY A 242 11.11 4.05 -21.25
N TRP A 243 10.96 4.86 -20.20
CA TRP A 243 10.41 4.45 -18.91
C TRP A 243 8.91 4.73 -18.82
N ILE A 244 8.18 3.85 -18.13
CA ILE A 244 6.74 3.96 -17.85
C ILE A 244 6.51 3.60 -16.38
N GLY A 245 5.85 4.48 -15.63
CA GLY A 245 5.43 4.25 -14.26
C GLY A 245 3.94 4.49 -14.08
N LYS A 246 3.29 3.70 -13.22
CA LYS A 246 1.88 3.85 -12.87
C LYS A 246 1.73 4.52 -11.51
N LEU A 247 0.83 5.49 -11.41
CA LEU A 247 0.54 6.22 -10.18
C LEU A 247 -0.84 5.82 -9.64
N ARG A 248 -0.99 5.92 -8.32
CA ARG A 248 -2.28 5.76 -7.62
C ARG A 248 -2.27 6.54 -6.31
N TRP A 249 -3.45 6.79 -5.77
CA TRP A 249 -3.59 7.34 -4.42
C TRP A 249 -3.30 6.30 -3.35
N GLU A 250 -2.64 6.74 -2.29
CA GLU A 250 -2.58 6.06 -1.01
C GLU A 250 -3.16 6.95 0.08
N ARG A 251 -3.74 6.33 1.12
CA ARG A 251 -4.40 7.04 2.21
C ARG A 251 -3.97 6.43 3.53
N THR A 252 -3.49 7.27 4.45
CA THR A 252 -3.16 6.88 5.82
C THR A 252 -4.34 6.17 6.50
N LEU A 253 -4.07 5.37 7.54
CA LEU A 253 -5.14 4.85 8.39
C LEU A 253 -5.88 5.99 9.13
N GLY A 254 -5.19 7.11 9.32
CA GLY A 254 -5.73 8.32 9.94
C GLY A 254 -5.88 8.18 11.46
N ALA A 255 -6.64 9.11 12.05
CA ALA A 255 -6.97 9.10 13.47
C ALA A 255 -8.39 9.58 13.70
N ILE A 256 -9.12 8.91 14.60
CA ILE A 256 -10.36 9.45 15.16
C ILE A 256 -9.96 10.44 16.26
N VAL A 257 -10.18 11.73 16.01
CA VAL A 257 -9.77 12.82 16.92
C VAL A 257 -10.95 13.47 17.66
N ARG A 258 -12.17 13.03 17.37
CA ARG A 258 -13.39 13.46 18.05
C ARG A 258 -13.81 12.41 19.07
N GLN A 259 -14.26 12.87 20.24
CA GLN A 259 -14.90 12.02 21.24
C GLN A 259 -16.43 12.23 21.22
N ARG A 260 -17.19 11.26 21.70
CA ARG A 260 -18.66 11.29 21.62
C ARG A 260 -19.29 12.51 22.31
N THR A 261 -18.83 12.81 23.51
CA THR A 261 -19.41 13.83 24.41
C THR A 261 -18.68 15.17 24.36
N GLN A 262 -17.63 15.29 23.56
CA GLN A 262 -16.82 16.51 23.48
C GLN A 262 -16.82 17.07 22.06
N PRO A 263 -16.86 18.41 21.90
CA PRO A 263 -16.65 19.02 20.60
C PRO A 263 -15.24 18.70 20.10
N MET A 264 -15.11 18.50 18.79
CA MET A 264 -13.80 18.36 18.16
C MET A 264 -13.06 19.69 18.20
N THR A 265 -11.80 19.69 18.62
CA THR A 265 -10.98 20.92 18.74
C THR A 265 -9.76 20.88 17.82
N PRO A 266 -9.24 22.04 17.38
CA PRO A 266 -7.97 22.12 16.65
C PRO A 266 -6.79 21.54 17.45
N GLU A 267 -6.79 21.66 18.77
CA GLU A 267 -5.75 21.13 19.65
C GLU A 267 -5.71 19.59 19.59
N ALA A 268 -6.87 18.93 19.54
CA ALA A 268 -6.96 17.47 19.38
C ALA A 268 -6.41 17.00 18.01
N VAL A 269 -6.63 17.79 16.95
CA VAL A 269 -6.04 17.55 15.63
C VAL A 269 -4.51 17.66 15.70
N LYS A 270 -4.00 18.75 16.28
CA LYS A 270 -2.54 18.96 16.45
C LYS A 270 -1.90 17.84 17.26
N ALA A 271 -2.53 17.43 18.36
CA ALA A 271 -2.03 16.36 19.23
C ALA A 271 -1.93 15.00 18.52
N ASN A 272 -2.75 14.76 17.49
CA ASN A 272 -2.77 13.52 16.72
C ASN A 272 -2.14 13.66 15.33
N TRP A 273 -1.49 14.79 15.02
CA TRP A 273 -1.03 15.09 13.66
C TRP A 273 -0.05 14.04 13.12
N THR A 274 0.88 13.56 13.95
CA THR A 274 1.81 12.47 13.58
C THR A 274 1.05 11.22 13.13
N LYS A 275 0.00 10.83 13.84
CA LYS A 275 -0.82 9.65 13.50
C LYS A 275 -1.68 9.89 12.24
N ILE A 276 -2.19 11.11 12.06
CA ILE A 276 -2.98 11.48 10.86
C ILE A 276 -2.11 11.36 9.60
N CYS A 277 -0.84 11.76 9.70
CA CYS A 277 0.12 11.79 8.61
C CYS A 277 0.99 10.53 8.49
N ASP A 278 0.69 9.47 9.25
CA ASP A 278 1.43 8.21 9.22
C ASP A 278 1.00 7.33 8.04
N PHE A 279 1.92 7.08 7.11
CA PHE A 279 1.69 6.25 5.93
C PHE A 279 2.04 4.77 6.14
N ASP A 280 2.50 4.37 7.32
CA ASP A 280 2.66 2.97 7.65
C ASP A 280 1.31 2.25 7.52
N ASN A 281 1.33 1.14 6.77
CA ASN A 281 0.13 0.35 6.46
C ASN A 281 -0.98 1.14 5.73
N ALA A 282 -0.66 2.23 5.01
CA ALA A 282 -1.64 3.01 4.26
C ALA A 282 -2.54 2.14 3.35
N THR A 283 -3.81 2.52 3.27
CA THR A 283 -4.79 1.90 2.38
C THR A 283 -4.63 2.40 0.94
N LYS A 284 -5.18 1.65 -0.02
CA LYS A 284 -5.13 1.95 -1.46
C LYS A 284 -6.56 2.10 -2.00
N PRO A 285 -7.29 3.17 -1.60
CA PRO A 285 -8.69 3.32 -1.94
C PRO A 285 -8.88 3.43 -3.46
N GLN A 286 -9.84 2.69 -4.00
CA GLN A 286 -10.10 2.60 -5.44
C GLN A 286 -11.40 3.30 -5.86
N ARG A 287 -12.38 3.37 -4.96
CA ARG A 287 -13.71 3.92 -5.24
C ARG A 287 -14.20 4.84 -4.13
N ILE A 288 -15.08 5.78 -4.48
CA ILE A 288 -15.67 6.72 -3.51
C ILE A 288 -16.41 6.01 -2.37
N GLN A 289 -17.03 4.87 -2.65
CA GLN A 289 -17.78 4.07 -1.66
C GLN A 289 -16.88 3.55 -0.53
N GLU A 290 -15.64 3.15 -0.84
CA GLU A 290 -14.66 2.70 0.17
C GLU A 290 -14.26 3.86 1.10
N SER A 291 -14.15 5.07 0.53
CA SER A 291 -13.86 6.26 1.32
C SER A 291 -15.00 6.60 2.29
N ILE A 292 -16.25 6.59 1.80
CA ILE A 292 -17.45 6.84 2.62
C ILE A 292 -17.62 5.76 3.69
N GLY A 293 -17.39 4.49 3.36
CA GLY A 293 -17.45 3.38 4.30
C GLY A 293 -16.56 3.59 5.52
N GLY A 294 -15.32 4.03 5.32
CA GLY A 294 -14.40 4.33 6.44
C GLY A 294 -14.87 5.48 7.34
N ILE A 295 -15.55 6.48 6.79
CA ILE A 295 -16.13 7.58 7.58
C ILE A 295 -17.29 7.07 8.44
N ILE A 296 -18.16 6.23 7.88
CA ILE A 296 -19.28 5.62 8.61
C ILE A 296 -18.76 4.71 9.73
N GLU A 297 -17.71 3.93 9.45
CA GLU A 297 -17.07 3.10 10.47
C GLU A 297 -16.49 3.94 11.63
N ALA A 298 -15.84 5.06 11.32
CA ALA A 298 -15.34 5.99 12.33
C ALA A 298 -16.48 6.57 13.19
N LEU A 299 -17.62 6.91 12.58
CA LEU A 299 -18.80 7.37 13.32
C LEU A 299 -19.31 6.30 14.29
N ASN A 300 -19.47 5.07 13.81
CA ASN A 300 -19.94 3.95 14.63
C ASN A 300 -18.99 3.68 15.82
N LYS A 301 -17.67 3.76 15.60
CA LYS A 301 -16.65 3.61 16.67
C LYS A 301 -16.79 4.67 17.75
N ILE A 302 -17.01 5.92 17.36
CA ILE A 302 -17.21 7.02 18.33
C ILE A 302 -18.49 6.79 19.15
N ASP A 303 -19.54 6.27 18.53
CA ASP A 303 -20.80 6.02 19.22
C ASP A 303 -20.74 4.78 20.14
N SER A 304 -19.93 3.75 19.81
CA SER A 304 -19.78 2.55 20.63
C SER A 304 -18.96 2.74 21.92
N ASP A 305 -18.02 3.67 21.97
CA ASP A 305 -17.09 3.86 23.12
C ASP A 305 -17.71 4.56 24.35
N GLY A 306 -19.04 4.73 24.40
CA GLY A 306 -19.76 5.54 25.40
C GLY A 306 -20.33 4.82 26.63
N GLY A 307 -19.97 3.57 26.92
CA GLY A 307 -20.56 2.79 28.02
C GLY A 307 -19.57 2.41 29.12
N VAL A 308 -19.39 3.27 30.14
CA VAL A 308 -19.45 3.03 31.61
C VAL A 308 -19.05 4.35 32.30
N SER A 309 -20.03 5.10 32.78
CA SER A 309 -19.80 6.15 33.78
C SER A 309 -19.60 5.50 35.14
N ALA A 310 -18.52 5.86 35.83
CA ALA A 310 -18.33 5.54 37.23
C ALA A 310 -19.47 6.11 38.07
N ASN A 311 -20.16 5.26 38.83
CA ASN A 311 -20.74 5.62 40.11
C ASN A 311 -20.85 4.38 40.99
N HIS A 312 -20.39 4.55 42.22
CA HIS A 312 -20.36 3.54 43.27
C HIS A 312 -21.77 3.17 43.78
N THR A 313 -21.84 1.98 44.38
CA THR A 313 -22.89 1.40 45.24
C THR A 313 -24.16 0.90 44.55
N SER A 314 -24.19 -0.42 44.31
CA SER A 314 -25.28 -1.28 44.78
C SER A 314 -24.88 -2.75 44.64
N ASN A 315 -25.01 -3.49 45.75
CA ASN A 315 -25.01 -4.94 45.76
C ASN A 315 -26.22 -5.43 44.96
N VAL A 316 -25.98 -6.04 43.80
CA VAL A 316 -26.98 -6.89 43.14
C VAL A 316 -26.27 -8.14 42.63
N THR A 317 -26.56 -9.24 43.29
CA THR A 317 -26.33 -10.61 42.84
C THR A 317 -27.00 -10.79 41.47
N SER A 318 -26.21 -10.87 40.40
CA SER A 318 -26.72 -11.26 39.08
C SER A 318 -25.92 -12.45 38.54
N THR A 319 -26.68 -13.44 38.11
CA THR A 319 -26.25 -14.72 37.56
C THR A 319 -25.29 -14.56 36.37
N ALA A 320 -24.11 -15.17 36.50
CA ALA A 320 -23.02 -15.11 35.55
C ALA A 320 -23.33 -15.89 34.25
N THR A 321 -23.36 -15.18 33.13
CA THR A 321 -23.08 -15.70 31.79
C THR A 321 -22.03 -14.80 31.12
N SER A 322 -20.76 -15.19 31.31
CA SER A 322 -19.51 -14.83 30.62
C SER A 322 -19.44 -13.55 29.77
N GLY A 323 -18.89 -12.47 30.33
CA GLY A 323 -18.62 -11.20 29.62
C GLY A 323 -17.62 -11.25 28.46
N PHE A 324 -17.00 -12.40 28.17
CA PHE A 324 -15.99 -12.57 27.12
C PHE A 324 -16.41 -13.55 25.99
N ALA A 325 -17.67 -13.96 25.92
CA ALA A 325 -18.13 -14.88 24.86
C ALA A 325 -17.89 -14.32 23.44
N GLY A 326 -17.98 -12.99 23.26
CA GLY A 326 -17.69 -12.30 21.99
C GLY A 326 -16.20 -12.13 21.68
N ALA A 327 -15.30 -12.43 22.63
CA ALA A 327 -13.85 -12.37 22.43
C ALA A 327 -13.33 -13.64 21.73
N ILE A 328 -13.89 -14.80 22.05
CA ILE A 328 -13.41 -16.09 21.52
C ILE A 328 -13.73 -16.19 20.04
N GLY A 329 -12.72 -16.51 19.23
CA GLY A 329 -12.81 -16.56 17.77
C GLY A 329 -12.66 -15.19 17.08
N HIS A 330 -12.53 -14.11 17.85
CA HIS A 330 -12.25 -12.79 17.30
C HIS A 330 -10.91 -12.81 16.56
N LYS A 331 -10.91 -12.33 15.32
CA LYS A 331 -9.72 -12.22 14.48
C LYS A 331 -9.18 -10.79 14.54
N LEU A 332 -7.90 -10.65 14.82
CA LEU A 332 -7.22 -9.37 14.69
C LEU A 332 -6.99 -9.04 13.21
N PRO A 333 -6.87 -7.75 12.84
CA PRO A 333 -6.52 -7.35 11.49
C PRO A 333 -5.25 -8.09 11.01
N PRO A 334 -5.23 -8.60 9.76
CA PRO A 334 -4.07 -9.30 9.25
C PRO A 334 -2.88 -8.35 9.22
N PHE A 335 -1.77 -8.80 9.80
CA PHE A 335 -0.52 -8.04 9.88
C PHE A 335 0.47 -8.58 8.86
N SER A 336 1.35 -7.74 8.32
CA SER A 336 2.45 -8.22 7.48
C SER A 336 3.72 -7.47 7.80
N SER A 337 4.80 -8.21 8.06
CA SER A 337 6.13 -7.63 8.28
C SER A 337 7.12 -8.24 7.30
N SER A 338 7.91 -7.38 6.68
CA SER A 338 9.16 -7.78 6.06
C SER A 338 10.24 -7.92 7.13
N TYR A 339 11.22 -8.78 6.86
CA TYR A 339 12.46 -8.88 7.62
C TYR A 339 13.60 -9.22 6.65
N THR A 340 14.80 -8.86 7.07
CA THR A 340 16.07 -9.03 6.36
C THR A 340 16.99 -9.95 7.14
N GLU A 341 18.14 -10.26 6.55
CA GLU A 341 19.21 -11.00 7.23
C GLU A 341 19.72 -10.26 8.47
N LEU A 342 19.69 -8.92 8.46
CA LEU A 342 20.05 -8.13 9.63
C LEU A 342 19.13 -8.43 10.82
N ASP A 343 17.82 -8.55 10.58
CA ASP A 343 16.84 -8.85 11.64
C ASP A 343 17.06 -10.24 12.25
N THR A 344 17.41 -11.23 11.41
CA THR A 344 17.66 -12.60 11.87
C THR A 344 18.97 -12.70 12.64
N ILE A 345 20.03 -11.99 12.20
CA ILE A 345 21.32 -11.89 12.90
C ILE A 345 21.16 -11.16 14.24
N MET A 346 20.45 -10.02 14.25
CA MET A 346 20.17 -9.27 15.49
C MET A 346 19.44 -10.15 16.51
N TYR A 347 18.44 -10.93 16.07
CA TYR A 347 17.78 -11.89 16.93
C TYR A 347 18.73 -12.98 17.44
N ALA A 348 19.53 -13.58 16.56
CA ALA A 348 20.46 -14.64 16.92
C ALA A 348 21.46 -14.19 18.00
N LEU A 349 22.05 -13.01 17.85
CA LEU A 349 22.90 -12.38 18.87
C LEU A 349 22.12 -12.09 20.16
N GLY A 350 20.87 -11.61 20.02
CA GLY A 350 19.96 -11.37 21.13
C GLY A 350 19.62 -12.61 21.95
N VAL A 351 19.78 -13.83 21.40
CA VAL A 351 19.57 -15.12 22.09
C VAL A 351 20.86 -15.92 22.29
N GLY A 352 22.02 -15.23 22.25
CA GLY A 352 23.29 -15.79 22.67
C GLY A 352 24.13 -16.47 21.59
N ALA A 353 23.70 -16.43 20.32
CA ALA A 353 24.57 -16.89 19.24
C ALA A 353 25.86 -16.06 19.22
N SER A 354 27.00 -16.70 19.06
CA SER A 354 28.29 -16.03 19.23
C SER A 354 29.39 -16.66 18.38
N ILE A 355 30.37 -15.85 17.97
CA ILE A 355 31.59 -16.33 17.31
C ILE A 355 32.44 -17.28 18.18
N LYS A 356 32.16 -17.35 19.49
CA LYS A 356 32.81 -18.32 20.40
C LYS A 356 32.42 -19.77 20.08
N GLU A 357 31.23 -19.97 19.51
CA GLU A 357 30.75 -21.27 19.04
C GLU A 357 30.85 -21.27 17.50
N PRO A 358 31.83 -21.97 16.90
CA PRO A 358 32.01 -21.97 15.45
C PRO A 358 30.76 -22.39 14.67
N LYS A 359 29.93 -23.27 15.25
CA LYS A 359 28.67 -23.72 14.63
C LYS A 359 27.56 -22.66 14.63
N ASP A 360 27.74 -21.54 15.34
CA ASP A 360 26.78 -20.43 15.33
C ASP A 360 27.05 -19.45 14.19
N LEU A 361 28.18 -19.55 13.47
CA LEU A 361 28.52 -18.65 12.37
C LEU A 361 27.40 -18.55 11.32
N LYS A 362 26.73 -19.67 11.06
CA LYS A 362 25.58 -19.75 10.14
C LYS A 362 24.35 -18.93 10.56
N PHE A 363 24.27 -18.49 11.81
CA PHE A 363 23.16 -17.66 12.31
C PHE A 363 23.53 -16.17 12.38
N ILE A 364 24.81 -15.83 12.32
CA ILE A 364 25.31 -14.47 12.57
C ILE A 364 26.12 -13.87 11.41
N TYR A 365 26.33 -14.62 10.33
CA TYR A 365 27.06 -14.17 9.15
C TYR A 365 26.30 -14.54 7.86
N GLU A 366 25.74 -13.53 7.21
CA GLU A 366 24.93 -13.63 5.98
C GLU A 366 25.67 -14.20 4.77
N GLY A 367 27.02 -14.11 4.79
CA GLY A 367 27.91 -14.69 3.79
C GLY A 367 28.21 -16.18 4.00
N SER A 368 27.75 -16.80 5.09
CA SER A 368 27.89 -18.24 5.27
C SER A 368 27.11 -18.98 4.18
N SER A 369 27.72 -20.02 3.60
CA SER A 369 27.09 -20.85 2.56
C SER A 369 25.84 -21.58 3.05
N ASP A 370 25.72 -21.77 4.37
CA ASP A 370 24.60 -22.41 5.04
C ASP A 370 23.81 -21.45 5.95
N PHE A 371 23.88 -20.13 5.68
CA PHE A 371 23.19 -19.11 6.47
C PHE A 371 21.72 -19.47 6.70
N SER A 372 21.33 -19.49 7.97
CA SER A 372 20.03 -20.00 8.42
C SER A 372 19.45 -19.06 9.48
N CYS A 373 18.13 -18.98 9.55
CA CYS A 373 17.45 -18.26 10.62
C CYS A 373 17.19 -19.21 11.81
N LEU A 374 17.45 -18.77 13.04
CA LEU A 374 17.05 -19.54 14.23
C LEU A 374 15.53 -19.72 14.24
N PRO A 375 15.02 -20.95 14.41
CA PRO A 375 13.57 -21.24 14.33
C PRO A 375 12.70 -20.36 15.23
N THR A 376 13.19 -20.03 16.43
CA THR A 376 12.47 -19.23 17.42
C THR A 376 12.29 -17.76 17.03
N PHE A 377 12.96 -17.27 15.99
CA PHE A 377 12.67 -15.96 15.39
C PHE A 377 11.22 -15.87 14.88
N GLY A 378 10.60 -17.01 14.56
CA GLY A 378 9.18 -17.08 14.17
C GLY A 378 8.22 -16.57 15.25
N VAL A 379 8.64 -16.55 16.53
CA VAL A 379 7.87 -15.94 17.62
C VAL A 379 7.85 -14.41 17.47
N ILE A 380 8.98 -13.79 17.15
CA ILE A 380 9.11 -12.34 17.01
C ILE A 380 8.20 -11.80 15.90
N LEU A 381 8.18 -12.48 14.76
CA LEU A 381 7.34 -12.10 13.62
C LEU A 381 5.85 -12.17 13.98
N ALA A 382 5.44 -13.23 14.70
CA ALA A 382 4.07 -13.40 15.16
C ALA A 382 3.69 -12.44 16.31
N GLN A 383 4.61 -12.11 17.21
CA GLN A 383 4.38 -11.20 18.33
C GLN A 383 4.00 -9.80 17.85
N LYS A 384 4.61 -9.32 16.74
CA LYS A 384 4.30 -8.02 16.14
C LYS A 384 2.83 -7.87 15.75
N SER A 385 2.15 -8.95 15.31
CA SER A 385 0.72 -8.89 14.96
C SER A 385 -0.20 -8.77 16.18
N ILE A 386 0.30 -9.06 17.38
CA ILE A 386 -0.46 -8.95 18.63
C ILE A 386 -0.20 -7.59 19.30
N MET A 387 1.07 -7.16 19.34
CA MET A 387 1.49 -5.99 20.11
C MET A 387 1.24 -4.65 19.39
N GLY A 388 0.89 -4.64 18.10
CA GLY A 388 0.57 -3.43 17.32
C GLY A 388 -0.79 -2.77 17.62
N GLY A 389 -1.36 -2.96 18.81
CA GLY A 389 -2.65 -2.38 19.24
C GLY A 389 -3.85 -3.31 19.14
N GLY A 390 -3.74 -4.47 18.48
CA GLY A 390 -4.86 -5.40 18.28
C GLY A 390 -5.44 -6.00 19.56
N LEU A 391 -4.67 -6.09 20.65
CA LEU A 391 -5.20 -6.52 21.96
C LEU A 391 -6.32 -5.61 22.48
N ALA A 392 -6.27 -4.30 22.17
CA ALA A 392 -7.30 -3.35 22.60
C ALA A 392 -8.61 -3.49 21.78
N GLU A 393 -8.57 -4.21 20.66
CA GLU A 393 -9.74 -4.42 19.78
C GLU A 393 -10.55 -5.66 20.20
N ILE A 394 -10.05 -6.48 21.14
CA ILE A 394 -10.72 -7.68 21.61
C ILE A 394 -11.99 -7.31 22.40
N PRO A 395 -13.19 -7.76 21.97
CA PRO A 395 -14.44 -7.41 22.64
C PRO A 395 -14.45 -7.80 24.12
N GLY A 396 -14.86 -6.87 24.99
CA GLY A 396 -14.95 -7.08 26.43
C GLY A 396 -13.63 -6.96 27.20
N LEU A 397 -12.50 -6.76 26.51
CA LEU A 397 -11.19 -6.66 27.14
C LEU A 397 -10.76 -5.19 27.30
N SER A 398 -10.69 -4.71 28.55
CA SER A 398 -10.04 -3.43 28.90
C SER A 398 -8.62 -3.69 29.38
N VAL A 399 -7.63 -3.44 28.54
CA VAL A 399 -6.22 -3.78 28.82
C VAL A 399 -5.45 -2.57 29.34
N ASN A 400 -4.99 -2.64 30.58
CA ASN A 400 -3.85 -1.83 31.01
C ASN A 400 -2.56 -2.55 30.60
N LEU A 401 -1.85 -2.00 29.62
CA LEU A 401 -0.63 -2.60 29.06
C LEU A 401 0.47 -2.83 30.12
N ALA A 402 0.51 -2.03 31.19
CA ALA A 402 1.47 -2.23 32.29
C ALA A 402 1.20 -3.49 33.13
N LYS A 403 0.03 -4.12 32.96
CA LYS A 403 -0.38 -5.35 33.67
C LYS A 403 -0.40 -6.59 32.77
N VAL A 404 0.09 -6.45 31.53
CA VAL A 404 0.17 -7.54 30.56
C VAL A 404 1.51 -8.24 30.72
N LEU A 405 1.46 -9.53 30.98
CA LEU A 405 2.63 -10.39 31.08
C LEU A 405 2.51 -11.52 30.06
N HIS A 406 3.64 -11.86 29.43
CA HIS A 406 3.72 -13.08 28.64
C HIS A 406 3.87 -14.27 29.58
N GLY A 407 2.96 -15.25 29.50
CA GLY A 407 2.92 -16.41 30.40
C GLY A 407 3.59 -17.65 29.81
N GLU A 408 3.10 -18.11 28.66
CA GLU A 408 3.57 -19.32 28.00
C GLU A 408 3.67 -19.12 26.48
N GLN A 409 4.64 -19.80 25.87
CA GLN A 409 4.86 -19.78 24.43
C GLN A 409 4.84 -21.19 23.86
N TYR A 410 4.06 -21.39 22.79
CA TYR A 410 4.23 -22.52 21.87
C TYR A 410 4.63 -22.00 20.50
N LEU A 411 5.57 -22.67 19.85
CA LEU A 411 5.94 -22.44 18.46
C LEU A 411 6.02 -23.79 17.77
N GLU A 412 5.45 -23.87 16.57
CA GLU A 412 5.59 -25.00 15.65
C GLU A 412 5.98 -24.48 14.26
N LEU A 413 7.04 -25.04 13.70
CA LEU A 413 7.44 -24.78 12.32
C LEU A 413 6.91 -25.90 11.42
N TYR A 414 6.45 -25.50 10.24
CA TYR A 414 6.13 -26.41 9.14
C TYR A 414 7.24 -26.42 8.09
N LYS A 415 8.00 -25.31 8.00
CA LYS A 415 9.20 -25.17 7.19
C LYS A 415 10.22 -24.25 7.90
N PRO A 416 11.53 -24.40 7.61
CA PRO A 416 12.52 -23.42 8.03
C PRO A 416 12.14 -22.01 7.58
N LEU A 417 12.46 -21.01 8.40
CA LEU A 417 12.23 -19.61 8.07
C LEU A 417 13.15 -19.21 6.90
N PRO A 418 12.63 -18.47 5.89
CA PRO A 418 13.47 -17.87 4.86
C PRO A 418 14.59 -16.99 5.45
N ARG A 419 15.69 -16.82 4.71
CA ARG A 419 16.80 -15.93 5.11
C ARG A 419 16.37 -14.46 5.25
N ALA A 420 15.43 -14.05 4.41
CA ALA A 420 14.75 -12.76 4.39
C ALA A 420 13.39 -12.98 3.71
N GLY A 421 12.43 -12.10 3.98
CA GLY A 421 11.14 -12.19 3.31
C GLY A 421 10.05 -11.38 4.00
N LYS A 422 8.82 -11.55 3.51
CA LYS A 422 7.63 -10.92 4.08
C LYS A 422 6.68 -12.03 4.54
N LEU A 423 6.33 -12.02 5.83
CA LEU A 423 5.31 -12.90 6.37
C LEU A 423 4.02 -12.14 6.63
N LYS A 424 2.90 -12.78 6.29
CA LYS A 424 1.56 -12.37 6.70
C LYS A 424 1.16 -13.17 7.95
N CYS A 425 0.75 -12.49 9.00
CA CYS A 425 0.33 -13.08 10.26
C CYS A 425 -1.19 -12.88 10.46
N GLU A 426 -1.88 -13.96 10.80
CA GLU A 426 -3.30 -13.95 11.15
C GLU A 426 -3.46 -14.41 12.60
N ALA A 427 -3.96 -13.52 13.45
CA ALA A 427 -4.13 -13.73 14.89
C ALA A 427 -5.61 -13.97 15.24
N ILE A 428 -5.87 -14.96 16.10
CA ILE A 428 -7.22 -15.35 16.54
C ILE A 428 -7.20 -15.62 18.04
N VAL A 429 -8.17 -15.06 18.77
CA VAL A 429 -8.39 -15.41 20.18
C VAL A 429 -8.91 -16.84 20.25
N ALA A 430 -8.06 -17.78 20.62
CA ALA A 430 -8.41 -19.18 20.78
C ALA A 430 -9.30 -19.38 22.00
N ASP A 431 -8.99 -18.70 23.11
CA ASP A 431 -9.72 -18.84 24.37
C ASP A 431 -9.43 -17.72 25.38
N VAL A 432 -10.29 -17.61 26.40
CA VAL A 432 -10.09 -16.71 27.56
C VAL A 432 -10.35 -17.47 28.86
N LEU A 433 -9.40 -17.46 29.78
CA LEU A 433 -9.44 -18.24 31.03
C LEU A 433 -9.41 -17.33 32.26
N ASP A 434 -10.16 -17.73 33.28
CA ASP A 434 -10.17 -17.07 34.58
C ASP A 434 -9.20 -17.75 35.54
N LYS A 435 -8.21 -17.02 36.05
CA LYS A 435 -7.26 -17.50 37.06
C LYS A 435 -7.49 -16.91 38.44
N GLY A 436 -8.64 -16.29 38.68
CA GLY A 436 -9.02 -15.65 39.94
C GLY A 436 -8.46 -14.24 40.05
N SER A 437 -7.15 -14.10 40.27
CA SER A 437 -6.50 -12.78 40.38
C SER A 437 -6.09 -12.16 39.04
N GLY A 438 -6.34 -12.84 37.92
CA GLY A 438 -6.03 -12.39 36.56
C GLY A 438 -6.72 -13.26 35.51
N LEU A 439 -6.64 -12.85 34.25
CA LEU A 439 -7.14 -13.65 33.12
C LEU A 439 -5.98 -14.08 32.22
N ILE A 440 -6.19 -15.17 31.46
CA ILE A 440 -5.30 -15.58 30.37
C ILE A 440 -6.04 -15.48 29.04
N ILE A 441 -5.41 -14.88 28.05
CA ILE A 441 -5.85 -14.91 26.65
C ILE A 441 -4.94 -15.89 25.93
N LEU A 442 -5.53 -16.92 25.32
CA LEU A 442 -4.83 -17.79 24.38
C LEU A 442 -4.99 -17.20 22.98
N MET A 443 -3.88 -16.82 22.36
CA MET A 443 -3.84 -16.25 21.02
C MET A 443 -3.14 -17.20 20.07
N ASP A 444 -3.87 -17.70 19.08
CA ASP A 444 -3.31 -18.48 17.97
C ASP A 444 -2.87 -17.51 16.86
N VAL A 445 -1.65 -17.67 16.37
CA VAL A 445 -1.11 -16.87 15.26
C VAL A 445 -0.55 -17.77 14.18
N TYR A 446 -1.08 -17.64 12.97
CA TYR A 446 -0.65 -18.37 11.78
C TYR A 446 0.16 -17.43 10.88
N SER A 447 1.39 -17.81 10.54
CA SER A 447 2.30 -16.98 9.73
C SER A 447 2.58 -17.63 8.38
N TYR A 448 2.33 -16.87 7.32
CA TYR A 448 2.37 -17.32 5.93
C TYR A 448 3.45 -16.59 5.11
N SER A 449 4.14 -17.31 4.25
CA SER A 449 4.98 -16.76 3.18
C SER A 449 4.26 -16.97 1.85
N GLY A 450 3.67 -15.92 1.28
CA GLY A 450 2.68 -16.07 0.21
C GLY A 450 1.44 -16.79 0.73
N GLU A 451 1.09 -17.93 0.11
CA GLU A 451 -0.02 -18.79 0.55
C GLU A 451 0.43 -19.93 1.47
N GLU A 452 1.74 -20.10 1.66
CA GLU A 452 2.29 -21.23 2.39
C GLU A 452 2.40 -20.94 3.90
N LEU A 453 1.85 -21.82 4.73
CA LEU A 453 1.97 -21.74 6.19
C LEU A 453 3.40 -22.13 6.63
N ILE A 454 4.11 -21.20 7.26
CA ILE A 454 5.50 -21.39 7.69
C ILE A 454 5.58 -21.77 9.17
N CYS A 455 4.87 -21.05 10.03
CA CYS A 455 4.83 -21.36 11.46
C CYS A 455 3.49 -21.01 12.11
N TYR A 456 3.21 -21.72 13.19
CA TYR A 456 2.09 -21.50 14.08
C TYR A 456 2.62 -21.17 15.48
N ASN A 457 2.06 -20.15 16.10
CA ASN A 457 2.37 -19.76 17.46
C ASN A 457 1.10 -19.79 18.31
N GLN A 458 1.23 -20.21 19.57
CA GLN A 458 0.21 -19.95 20.59
C GLN A 458 0.84 -19.17 21.74
N PHE A 459 0.34 -17.94 21.92
CA PHE A 459 0.73 -17.07 23.02
C PHE A 459 -0.28 -17.20 24.15
N SER A 460 0.20 -17.36 25.38
CA SER A 460 -0.58 -17.21 26.58
C SER A 460 -0.27 -15.85 27.19
N ILE A 461 -1.24 -14.94 27.16
CA ILE A 461 -1.10 -13.55 27.62
C ILE A 461 -1.84 -13.43 28.94
N PHE A 462 -1.12 -13.17 30.02
CA PHE A 462 -1.70 -13.01 31.36
C PHE A 462 -1.95 -11.52 31.64
N VAL A 463 -3.17 -11.19 32.04
CA VAL A 463 -3.54 -9.82 32.43
C VAL A 463 -3.84 -9.81 33.92
N VAL A 464 -2.94 -9.18 34.69
CA VAL A 464 -3.02 -9.12 36.15
C VAL A 464 -4.22 -8.26 36.58
N GLY A 465 -5.01 -8.75 37.54
CA GLY A 465 -6.15 -8.03 38.12
C GLY A 465 -7.45 -8.11 37.32
N ALA A 466 -7.46 -8.79 36.17
CA ALA A 466 -8.63 -8.93 35.30
C ALA A 466 -9.36 -10.29 35.43
N GLY A 467 -9.12 -11.02 36.52
CA GLY A 467 -9.80 -12.30 36.81
C GLY A 467 -11.08 -12.15 37.64
N GLY A 468 -11.65 -13.27 38.09
CA GLY A 468 -12.78 -13.30 39.02
C GLY A 468 -14.15 -13.12 38.36
N PHE A 469 -14.22 -13.29 37.04
CA PHE A 469 -15.44 -13.18 36.24
C PHE A 469 -16.21 -14.51 36.11
N GLY A 470 -15.75 -15.57 36.79
CA GLY A 470 -16.43 -16.87 36.82
C GLY A 470 -16.23 -17.70 35.55
N GLY A 471 -15.16 -17.43 34.79
CA GLY A 471 -14.81 -18.17 33.58
C GLY A 471 -14.18 -19.54 33.85
N LYS A 472 -13.98 -20.32 32.78
CA LYS A 472 -13.26 -21.60 32.89
C LYS A 472 -11.79 -21.37 33.24
N ARG A 473 -11.23 -22.27 34.05
CA ARG A 473 -9.83 -22.19 34.52
C ARG A 473 -8.83 -22.88 33.58
N THR A 474 -9.31 -23.74 32.68
CA THR A 474 -8.50 -24.55 31.77
C THR A 474 -9.11 -24.53 30.37
N SER A 475 -8.30 -24.85 29.36
CA SER A 475 -8.69 -24.93 27.96
C SER A 475 -8.17 -26.23 27.34
N ASP A 476 -9.01 -26.89 26.57
CA ASP A 476 -8.67 -27.98 25.67
C ASP A 476 -7.88 -27.51 24.44
N LYS A 477 -7.93 -26.21 24.11
CA LYS A 477 -7.17 -25.59 23.02
C LYS A 477 -5.73 -25.21 23.42
N ALA A 478 -5.42 -25.19 24.72
CA ALA A 478 -4.09 -24.87 25.20
C ALA A 478 -3.08 -25.95 24.82
N LYS A 479 -1.96 -25.56 24.21
CA LYS A 479 -0.83 -26.46 23.96
C LYS A 479 -0.13 -26.79 25.28
N VAL A 480 -0.13 -28.06 25.65
CA VAL A 480 0.38 -28.56 26.93
C VAL A 480 1.85 -28.93 26.82
N ALA A 481 2.65 -28.57 27.82
CA ALA A 481 4.05 -28.99 27.92
C ALA A 481 4.15 -30.47 28.32
N VAL A 482 5.18 -31.16 27.82
CA VAL A 482 5.47 -32.54 28.23
C VAL A 482 5.99 -32.54 29.67
N ALA A 483 5.60 -33.54 30.46
CA ALA A 483 6.12 -33.70 31.82
C ALA A 483 7.64 -33.92 31.80
N ILE A 484 8.35 -33.24 32.71
CA ILE A 484 9.80 -33.41 32.87
C ILE A 484 10.07 -34.86 33.34
N PRO A 485 10.93 -35.63 32.65
CA PRO A 485 11.26 -36.98 33.06
C PRO A 485 11.82 -37.02 34.49
N ASN A 486 11.33 -37.96 35.31
CA ASN A 486 11.83 -38.14 36.68
C ASN A 486 13.13 -38.95 36.70
N ARG A 487 14.20 -38.40 36.10
CA ARG A 487 15.55 -38.94 36.03
C ARG A 487 16.56 -37.79 35.81
N PRO A 488 17.87 -38.02 35.99
CA PRO A 488 18.88 -37.01 35.66
C PRO A 488 18.80 -36.56 34.17
N PRO A 489 19.12 -35.29 33.87
CA PRO A 489 19.20 -34.79 32.50
C PRO A 489 20.24 -35.56 31.66
N ASP A 490 19.94 -35.77 30.37
CA ASP A 490 20.90 -36.39 29.45
C ASP A 490 22.09 -35.48 29.12
N ALA A 491 21.86 -34.18 29.14
CA ALA A 491 22.87 -33.14 28.91
C ALA A 491 22.53 -31.90 29.73
N VAL A 492 23.56 -31.17 30.15
CA VAL A 492 23.45 -29.87 30.81
C VAL A 492 24.34 -28.89 30.06
N LEU A 493 23.74 -27.83 29.54
CA LEU A 493 24.44 -26.73 28.89
C LEU A 493 24.30 -25.48 29.74
N THR A 494 25.36 -24.71 29.83
CA THR A 494 25.40 -23.46 30.60
C THR A 494 25.87 -22.35 29.67
N ASP A 495 25.15 -21.23 29.73
CA ASP A 495 25.49 -20.02 29.00
C ASP A 495 25.29 -18.82 29.93
N THR A 496 26.09 -17.78 29.72
CA THR A 496 26.09 -16.57 30.55
C THR A 496 25.56 -15.41 29.73
N THR A 497 24.44 -14.85 30.17
CA THR A 497 23.87 -13.65 29.55
C THR A 497 24.78 -12.45 29.76
N SER A 498 24.82 -11.54 28.78
CA SER A 498 25.54 -10.28 28.94
C SER A 498 24.76 -9.29 29.81
N LEU A 499 25.44 -8.30 30.39
CA LEU A 499 24.77 -7.17 31.08
C LEU A 499 23.76 -6.46 30.16
N ASN A 500 24.05 -6.42 28.85
CA ASN A 500 23.22 -5.75 27.86
C ASN A 500 22.22 -6.70 27.17
N GLN A 501 22.00 -7.92 27.68
CA GLN A 501 21.24 -8.93 26.94
C GLN A 501 19.81 -8.48 26.62
N ALA A 502 19.11 -7.89 27.59
CA ALA A 502 17.77 -7.36 27.39
C ALA A 502 17.76 -6.15 26.43
N ALA A 503 18.79 -5.29 26.52
CA ALA A 503 18.97 -4.14 25.65
C ALA A 503 19.24 -4.53 24.18
N LEU A 504 19.91 -5.67 23.96
CA LEU A 504 20.13 -6.23 22.63
C LEU A 504 18.88 -6.95 22.11
N TYR A 505 18.28 -7.84 22.91
CA TYR A 505 17.13 -8.64 22.48
C TYR A 505 15.91 -7.79 22.12
N ARG A 506 15.65 -6.70 22.83
CA ARG A 506 14.53 -5.79 22.51
C ARG A 506 14.59 -5.21 21.10
N LEU A 507 15.78 -5.11 20.50
CA LEU A 507 15.95 -4.63 19.12
C LEU A 507 15.28 -5.56 18.10
N SER A 508 15.00 -6.82 18.46
CA SER A 508 14.22 -7.74 17.62
C SER A 508 12.74 -7.36 17.54
N GLY A 509 12.22 -6.53 18.44
CA GLY A 509 10.87 -5.94 18.31
C GLY A 509 10.02 -5.90 19.58
N ASP A 510 10.53 -6.32 20.74
CA ASP A 510 9.84 -6.21 22.03
C ASP A 510 10.35 -5.00 22.82
N TRP A 511 9.67 -3.86 22.61
CA TRP A 511 10.07 -2.56 23.14
C TRP A 511 9.54 -2.26 24.55
N ASN A 512 8.96 -3.25 25.26
CA ASN A 512 8.39 -3.03 26.59
C ASN A 512 9.43 -2.40 27.55
N PRO A 513 9.14 -1.23 28.16
CA PRO A 513 10.09 -0.53 29.02
C PRO A 513 10.53 -1.35 30.24
N LEU A 514 9.74 -2.34 30.67
CA LEU A 514 10.06 -3.27 31.75
C LEU A 514 11.47 -3.88 31.66
N HIS A 515 12.00 -4.02 30.44
CA HIS A 515 13.26 -4.70 30.16
C HIS A 515 14.47 -3.75 30.05
N ILE A 516 14.29 -2.45 30.27
CA ILE A 516 15.40 -1.47 30.16
C ILE A 516 15.30 -0.27 31.10
N ASP A 517 14.09 0.14 31.48
CA ASP A 517 13.84 1.32 32.31
C ASP A 517 13.62 0.91 33.78
N PRO A 518 14.52 1.29 34.70
CA PRO A 518 14.39 0.97 36.13
C PRO A 518 13.13 1.52 36.78
N ASP A 519 12.67 2.71 36.40
CA ASP A 519 11.49 3.34 37.00
C ASP A 519 10.23 2.57 36.60
N PHE A 520 10.15 2.16 35.34
CA PHE A 520 9.06 1.33 34.85
C PHE A 520 9.09 -0.09 35.43
N ALA A 521 10.28 -0.68 35.58
CA ALA A 521 10.44 -1.98 36.22
C ALA A 521 9.92 -1.98 37.66
N ASN A 522 10.28 -0.95 38.44
CA ASN A 522 9.79 -0.75 39.80
C ASN A 522 8.26 -0.60 39.84
N LEU A 523 7.69 0.21 38.93
CA LEU A 523 6.25 0.37 38.81
C LEU A 523 5.53 -0.96 38.50
N ALA A 524 6.17 -1.83 37.73
CA ALA A 524 5.68 -3.16 37.40
C ALA A 524 5.96 -4.23 38.48
N GLY A 525 6.59 -3.84 39.61
CA GLY A 525 6.86 -4.71 40.75
C GLY A 525 8.15 -5.52 40.65
N PHE A 526 9.16 -5.00 39.96
CA PHE A 526 10.49 -5.60 39.86
C PHE A 526 11.57 -4.61 40.31
N ASP A 527 12.49 -5.05 41.18
CA ASP A 527 13.55 -4.19 41.75
C ASP A 527 14.54 -3.66 40.69
N LYS A 528 14.62 -4.33 39.54
CA LYS A 528 15.47 -3.98 38.38
C LYS A 528 14.81 -4.46 37.08
N PRO A 529 15.20 -3.90 35.92
CA PRO A 529 14.78 -4.45 34.64
C PRO A 529 15.14 -5.93 34.50
N ILE A 530 14.20 -6.73 34.00
CA ILE A 530 14.37 -8.19 33.84
C ILE A 530 14.61 -8.56 32.38
N LEU A 531 15.23 -9.72 32.14
CA LEU A 531 15.34 -10.27 30.79
C LEU A 531 13.98 -10.71 30.26
N HIS A 532 13.74 -10.54 28.95
CA HIS A 532 12.53 -11.05 28.30
C HIS A 532 12.47 -12.58 28.44
N GLY A 533 11.34 -13.14 28.87
CA GLY A 533 11.19 -14.60 28.94
C GLY A 533 11.36 -15.29 27.57
N LEU A 534 11.00 -14.60 26.49
CA LEU A 534 11.23 -15.07 25.12
C LEU A 534 12.71 -15.06 24.70
N CYS A 535 13.55 -14.25 25.36
CA CYS A 535 15.00 -14.32 25.20
C CYS A 535 15.52 -15.65 25.78
N THR A 536 15.18 -15.95 27.04
CA THR A 536 15.54 -17.23 27.69
C THR A 536 15.00 -18.45 26.93
N PHE A 537 13.81 -18.33 26.34
CA PHE A 537 13.24 -19.33 25.44
C PHE A 537 14.10 -19.55 24.19
N GLY A 538 14.61 -18.47 23.57
CA GLY A 538 15.55 -18.54 22.45
C GLY A 538 16.88 -19.20 22.80
N PHE A 539 17.49 -18.83 23.94
CA PHE A 539 18.69 -19.50 24.47
C PHE A 539 18.46 -21.01 24.64
N SER A 540 17.34 -21.37 25.27
CA SER A 540 16.98 -22.77 25.52
C SER A 540 16.80 -23.56 24.21
N ALA A 541 16.13 -22.97 23.22
CA ALA A 541 15.96 -23.59 21.90
C ALA A 541 17.30 -23.76 21.16
N ARG A 542 18.19 -22.76 21.24
CA ARG A 542 19.54 -22.82 20.66
C ARG A 542 20.33 -23.98 21.28
N HIS A 543 20.32 -24.13 22.61
CA HIS A 543 21.00 -25.24 23.28
C HIS A 543 20.46 -26.61 22.87
N VAL A 544 19.14 -26.77 22.72
CA VAL A 544 18.54 -28.02 22.24
C VAL A 544 18.96 -28.32 20.80
N LEU A 545 18.98 -27.32 19.93
CA LEU A 545 19.44 -27.46 18.54
C LEU A 545 20.92 -27.84 18.48
N GLN A 546 21.76 -27.16 19.25
CA GLN A 546 23.20 -27.43 19.32
C GLN A 546 23.47 -28.85 19.80
N GLN A 547 22.80 -29.26 20.88
CA GLN A 547 23.08 -30.54 21.54
C GLN A 547 22.50 -31.75 20.80
N PHE A 548 21.28 -31.63 20.25
CA PHE A 548 20.53 -32.79 19.74
C PHE A 548 20.24 -32.74 18.24
N ALA A 549 20.48 -31.59 17.59
CA ALA A 549 20.22 -31.40 16.17
C ALA A 549 21.45 -30.95 15.36
N ASP A 550 22.63 -30.83 15.97
CA ASP A 550 23.84 -30.34 15.30
C ASP A 550 23.65 -28.94 14.65
N ASN A 551 22.85 -28.09 15.30
CA ASN A 551 22.41 -26.78 14.76
C ASN A 551 21.67 -26.87 13.40
N ASP A 552 21.18 -28.05 13.00
CA ASP A 552 20.34 -28.21 11.82
C ASP A 552 18.91 -27.74 12.11
N VAL A 553 18.58 -26.55 11.59
CA VAL A 553 17.26 -25.91 11.75
C VAL A 553 16.14 -26.71 11.08
N SER A 554 16.44 -27.56 10.10
CA SER A 554 15.44 -28.40 9.44
C SER A 554 14.89 -29.50 10.35
N ARG A 555 15.62 -29.84 11.42
CA ARG A 555 15.20 -30.81 12.43
C ARG A 555 14.34 -30.20 13.53
N PHE A 556 14.19 -28.88 13.56
CA PHE A 556 13.29 -28.20 14.50
C PHE A 556 11.84 -28.43 14.08
N LYS A 557 11.02 -28.97 14.99
CA LYS A 557 9.57 -29.11 14.76
C LYS A 557 8.74 -28.17 15.62
N ALA A 558 8.86 -28.27 16.94
CA ALA A 558 8.09 -27.46 17.86
C ALA A 558 8.80 -27.31 19.20
N ILE A 559 8.43 -26.26 19.95
CA ILE A 559 8.86 -26.02 21.32
C ILE A 559 7.71 -25.42 22.11
N LYS A 560 7.58 -25.85 23.37
CA LYS A 560 6.67 -25.28 24.37
C LYS A 560 7.49 -24.89 25.59
N GLY A 561 7.32 -23.66 26.07
CA GLY A 561 8.03 -23.17 27.24
C GLY A 561 7.20 -22.21 28.09
N PHE A 562 7.62 -22.05 29.33
CA PHE A 562 7.05 -21.09 30.28
C PHE A 562 7.99 -19.89 30.38
N SER A 563 7.43 -18.69 30.38
CA SER A 563 8.14 -17.50 30.84
C SER A 563 7.98 -17.44 32.36
N LYS A 564 8.78 -18.21 33.10
CA LYS A 564 8.75 -18.16 34.57
C LYS A 564 9.63 -16.99 35.04
N LYS A 565 9.16 -16.24 36.05
CA LYS A 565 9.95 -15.23 36.77
C LYS A 565 11.24 -15.89 37.29
N GLN A 566 12.39 -15.44 36.82
CA GLN A 566 13.66 -15.66 37.51
C GLN A 566 13.98 -14.37 38.27
N GLU A 567 13.91 -14.45 39.59
CA GLU A 567 14.62 -13.53 40.48
C GLU A 567 16.07 -14.00 40.49
N ASP A 568 16.93 -13.32 39.75
CA ASP A 568 18.40 -13.45 39.84
C ASP A 568 18.96 -12.45 40.85
#